data_AF-A0A9C8I6B4-F1
#
_entry.id   AF-A0A9C8I6B4-F1
#
_cell.length_a   1.000
_cell.length_b   1.000
_cell.length_c   1.000
_cell.angle_alpha   90.00
_cell.angle_beta   90.00
_cell.angle_gamma   90.00
#
_symmetry.space_group_name_H-M   'P 1'
#
loop_
_entity.id
_entity.type
_entity.pdbx_description
1 polymer ?
#
loop_
_entity_poly.entity_id
_entity_poly.type
_entity_poly.pdbx_seq_one_letter_code
_entity_poly.pdbx_strand_id
1 'polypeptide(L)'
;MLAYNRGVGQIDIGQYDFPDQPMGACFAAFFARRDAFAPISKGGVGLLDAGFFMYYEDIDWCYRANLLGKKIIYEPSAVAWHHHSLTTRDLAIFFKYHLIQRNLYRTIMKNMRFRTVVKLWLMHARFHVRRAKVEKEFAPVTWKILAETLFWSPAGLMKRPPIQSRRKISDTDIINLSIGEEGHLDDVTLKPKENWFNPLASLLRLQKHFPDDPACELIPTVKKLADGVGDEETKRSLENSATEKCPALLHLIRKIPV
;
A
#
# COMPACT_ATOMS: atom_id res chain seq x y z
N MET A 1 0.29 2.10 8.47
CA MET A 1 -0.88 2.06 7.56
C MET A 1 -1.38 0.61 7.50
N LEU A 2 -2.65 0.36 7.20
CA LEU A 2 -3.22 -1.01 7.12
C LEU A 2 -3.34 -1.55 5.70
N ALA A 3 -2.95 -0.76 4.70
CA ALA A 3 -2.85 -1.14 3.30
C ALA A 3 -1.83 -0.21 2.66
N TYR A 4 -1.00 -0.75 1.77
CA TYR A 4 0.02 0.02 1.07
C TYR A 4 -0.07 -0.35 -0.41
N ASN A 5 0.17 0.64 -1.26
CA ASN A 5 0.38 0.39 -2.67
C ASN A 5 1.70 -0.35 -2.86
N ARG A 6 1.79 -1.11 -3.94
CA ARG A 6 2.97 -1.87 -4.33
C ARG A 6 3.65 -1.17 -5.52
N GLY A 7 4.98 -1.13 -5.53
CA GLY A 7 5.76 -0.60 -6.65
C GLY A 7 5.54 0.87 -7.03
N VAL A 8 4.95 1.70 -6.16
CA VAL A 8 4.64 3.09 -6.51
C VAL A 8 5.92 3.86 -6.80
N GLY A 9 6.10 4.28 -8.06
CA GLY A 9 7.27 5.02 -8.52
C GLY A 9 8.58 4.23 -8.54
N GLN A 10 8.53 2.92 -8.26
CA GLN A 10 9.68 2.04 -8.45
C GLN A 10 9.88 1.79 -9.94
N ILE A 11 11.14 1.66 -10.37
CA ILE A 11 11.45 1.24 -11.73
C ILE A 11 11.14 -0.25 -11.90
N ASP A 12 10.36 -0.59 -12.92
CA ASP A 12 10.04 -1.98 -13.22
C ASP A 12 11.18 -2.62 -14.02
N ILE A 13 11.75 -3.68 -13.44
CA ILE A 13 12.84 -4.49 -13.98
C ILE A 13 12.46 -5.98 -14.00
N GLY A 14 11.16 -6.29 -13.90
CA GLY A 14 10.63 -7.66 -13.81
C GLY A 14 10.41 -8.15 -12.38
N GLN A 15 10.61 -7.30 -11.37
CA GLN A 15 10.37 -7.64 -9.95
C GLN A 15 8.88 -7.79 -9.59
N TYR A 16 7.99 -7.66 -10.58
CA TYR A 16 6.57 -7.93 -10.47
C TYR A 16 6.09 -9.02 -11.44
N ASP A 17 6.96 -9.66 -12.23
CA ASP A 17 6.56 -10.61 -13.28
C ASP A 17 6.23 -12.02 -12.75
N PHE A 18 5.82 -12.14 -11.49
CA PHE A 18 5.42 -13.40 -10.87
C PHE A 18 4.12 -13.26 -10.08
N PRO A 19 3.30 -14.33 -10.03
CA PRO A 19 2.11 -14.35 -9.19
C PRO A 19 2.46 -14.19 -7.70
N ASP A 20 1.68 -13.37 -7.00
CA ASP A 20 1.87 -13.11 -5.56
C ASP A 20 0.51 -13.01 -4.84
N GLN A 21 0.51 -13.02 -3.52
CA GLN A 21 -0.69 -12.96 -2.69
C GLN A 21 -0.72 -11.67 -1.82
N PRO A 22 -1.02 -10.49 -2.40
CA PRO A 22 -1.13 -9.25 -1.63
C PRO A 22 -2.32 -9.30 -0.65
N MET A 23 -2.30 -8.43 0.37
CA MET A 23 -3.45 -8.28 1.27
C MET A 23 -4.71 -7.80 0.55
N GLY A 24 -4.58 -6.98 -0.49
CA GLY A 24 -5.71 -6.45 -1.23
C GLY A 24 -5.34 -6.05 -2.65
N ALA A 25 -6.37 -5.74 -3.43
CA ALA A 25 -6.26 -5.28 -4.80
C ALA A 25 -7.10 -4.01 -4.97
N CYS A 26 -6.68 -3.11 -5.85
CA CYS A 26 -7.50 -1.98 -6.26
C CYS A 26 -8.64 -2.48 -7.15
N PHE A 27 -9.87 -2.09 -6.85
CA PHE A 27 -11.04 -2.56 -7.60
C PHE A 27 -11.17 -1.99 -9.02
N ALA A 28 -10.26 -1.10 -9.43
CA ALA A 28 -10.14 -0.68 -10.83
C ALA A 28 -9.75 -1.84 -11.77
N ALA A 29 -9.05 -2.86 -11.25
CA ALA A 29 -8.64 -4.04 -12.01
C ALA A 29 -8.74 -5.27 -11.10
N PHE A 30 -9.97 -5.74 -10.86
CA PHE A 30 -10.27 -6.84 -9.95
C PHE A 30 -11.29 -7.80 -10.56
N PHE A 31 -11.03 -9.09 -10.42
CA PHE A 31 -11.96 -10.14 -10.80
C PHE A 31 -12.25 -11.07 -9.62
N ALA A 32 -13.52 -11.41 -9.43
CA ALA A 32 -13.93 -12.39 -8.43
C ALA A 32 -15.14 -13.19 -8.92
N ARG A 33 -15.22 -14.43 -8.44
CA ARG A 33 -16.42 -15.25 -8.61
C ARG A 33 -17.62 -14.55 -7.96
N ARG A 34 -18.79 -14.64 -8.60
CA ARG A 34 -20.03 -14.01 -8.11
C ARG A 34 -20.38 -14.40 -6.67
N ASP A 35 -20.12 -15.65 -6.29
CA ASP A 35 -20.37 -16.17 -4.95
C ASP A 35 -19.46 -15.54 -3.88
N ALA A 36 -18.33 -14.93 -4.25
CA ALA A 36 -17.50 -14.15 -3.34
C ALA A 36 -18.25 -12.94 -2.76
N PHE A 37 -19.23 -12.38 -3.48
CA PHE A 37 -20.08 -11.28 -3.01
C PHE A 37 -21.34 -11.74 -2.25
N ALA A 38 -21.59 -13.05 -2.16
CA ALA A 38 -22.69 -13.58 -1.37
C ALA A 38 -22.53 -13.22 0.12
N PRO A 39 -23.62 -13.20 0.92
CA PRO A 39 -23.55 -12.97 2.36
C PRO A 39 -22.58 -13.93 3.06
N ILE A 40 -21.94 -13.45 4.13
CA ILE A 40 -21.02 -14.26 4.95
C ILE A 40 -21.68 -15.54 5.48
N SER A 41 -22.99 -15.50 5.77
CA SER A 41 -23.77 -16.67 6.15
C SER A 41 -23.83 -17.77 5.08
N LYS A 42 -23.60 -17.42 3.81
CA LYS A 42 -23.54 -18.33 2.66
C LYS A 42 -22.11 -18.64 2.20
N GLY A 43 -21.09 -18.27 2.98
CA GLY A 43 -19.68 -18.54 2.66
C GLY A 43 -19.01 -17.55 1.70
N GLY A 44 -19.69 -16.44 1.36
CA GLY A 44 -19.10 -15.30 0.66
C GLY A 44 -18.45 -14.29 1.61
N VAL A 45 -18.01 -13.16 1.07
CA VAL A 45 -17.39 -12.04 1.81
C VAL A 45 -18.45 -10.98 2.17
N GLY A 46 -19.54 -10.91 1.41
CA GLY A 46 -20.54 -9.85 1.43
C GLY A 46 -20.21 -8.70 0.46
N LEU A 47 -21.14 -7.77 0.31
CA LEU A 47 -20.98 -6.60 -0.57
C LEU A 47 -19.93 -5.60 -0.05
N LEU A 48 -19.62 -4.60 -0.86
CA LEU A 48 -18.93 -3.40 -0.43
C LEU A 48 -19.77 -2.65 0.61
N ASP A 49 -19.11 -1.99 1.55
CA ASP A 49 -19.79 -1.25 2.60
C ASP A 49 -20.07 0.18 2.15
N ALA A 50 -21.33 0.46 1.79
CA ALA A 50 -21.77 1.77 1.32
C ALA A 50 -21.47 2.92 2.31
N GLY A 51 -21.22 2.60 3.59
CA GLY A 51 -20.81 3.61 4.56
C GLY A 51 -19.51 4.31 4.19
N PHE A 52 -18.61 3.66 3.44
CA PHE A 52 -17.29 4.22 3.07
C PHE A 52 -17.39 5.38 2.07
N PHE A 53 -18.42 5.39 1.20
CA PHE A 53 -18.60 6.31 0.07
C PHE A 53 -17.49 6.26 -0.98
N MET A 54 -16.24 6.53 -0.60
CA MET A 54 -15.04 6.51 -1.46
C MET A 54 -13.78 6.26 -0.62
N TYR A 55 -12.83 5.54 -1.19
CA TYR A 55 -11.58 5.08 -0.58
C TYR A 55 -11.81 4.02 0.51
N TYR A 56 -10.98 2.99 0.52
CA TYR A 56 -10.97 1.88 1.48
C TYR A 56 -12.18 0.94 1.44
N GLU A 57 -13.19 1.15 0.60
CA GLU A 57 -14.29 0.18 0.45
C GLU A 57 -13.79 -1.15 -0.11
N ASP A 58 -12.87 -1.09 -1.06
CA ASP A 58 -12.16 -2.23 -1.64
C ASP A 58 -11.22 -2.86 -0.62
N ILE A 59 -10.44 -2.05 0.10
CA ILE A 59 -9.56 -2.51 1.17
C ILE A 59 -10.33 -3.21 2.30
N ASP A 60 -11.48 -2.69 2.74
CA ASP A 60 -12.34 -3.35 3.73
C ASP A 60 -12.85 -4.70 3.22
N TRP A 61 -13.22 -4.78 1.95
CA TRP A 61 -13.64 -6.03 1.33
C TRP A 61 -12.49 -7.03 1.30
N CYS A 62 -11.30 -6.62 0.88
CA CYS A 62 -10.09 -7.44 0.89
C CYS A 62 -9.70 -7.89 2.30
N TYR A 63 -9.84 -7.02 3.29
CA TYR A 63 -9.65 -7.35 4.71
C TYR A 63 -10.57 -8.49 5.12
N ARG A 64 -11.88 -8.35 4.87
CA ARG A 64 -12.86 -9.40 5.18
C ARG A 64 -12.58 -10.68 4.42
N ALA A 65 -12.18 -10.60 3.16
CA ALA A 65 -11.84 -11.76 2.34
C ALA A 65 -10.71 -12.57 2.99
N ASN A 66 -9.61 -11.90 3.36
CA ASN A 66 -8.49 -12.53 4.07
C ASN A 66 -8.90 -13.09 5.44
N LEU A 67 -9.68 -12.33 6.21
CA LEU A 67 -10.21 -12.79 7.49
C LEU A 67 -11.05 -14.07 7.36
N LEU A 68 -11.77 -14.24 6.26
CA LEU A 68 -12.58 -15.44 5.97
C LEU A 68 -11.76 -16.56 5.28
N GLY A 69 -10.45 -16.35 5.11
CA GLY A 69 -9.50 -17.26 4.46
C GLY A 69 -9.70 -17.40 2.95
N LYS A 70 -10.26 -16.37 2.30
CA LYS A 70 -10.18 -16.23 0.84
C LYS A 70 -8.81 -15.65 0.50
N LYS A 71 -8.24 -16.10 -0.61
CA LYS A 71 -6.97 -15.59 -1.13
C LYS A 71 -7.23 -14.48 -2.14
N ILE A 72 -6.34 -13.49 -2.16
CA ILE A 72 -6.30 -12.44 -3.18
C ILE A 72 -4.99 -12.64 -3.93
N ILE A 73 -5.09 -12.90 -5.22
CA ILE A 73 -3.95 -13.26 -6.06
C ILE A 73 -3.72 -12.11 -7.04
N TYR A 74 -2.46 -11.72 -7.15
CA TYR A 74 -1.95 -10.86 -8.21
C TYR A 74 -1.49 -11.74 -9.37
N GLU A 75 -2.00 -11.46 -10.57
CA GLU A 75 -1.65 -12.15 -11.81
C GLU A 75 -0.92 -11.15 -12.73
N PRO A 76 0.42 -11.25 -12.90
CA PRO A 76 1.19 -10.30 -13.69
C PRO A 76 0.78 -10.26 -15.17
N SER A 77 0.25 -11.34 -15.73
CA SER A 77 -0.19 -11.34 -17.13
C SER A 77 -1.52 -10.59 -17.35
N ALA A 78 -2.27 -10.29 -16.30
CA ALA A 78 -3.58 -9.63 -16.36
C ALA A 78 -3.44 -8.12 -16.15
N VAL A 79 -3.05 -7.41 -17.22
CA VAL A 79 -2.72 -5.97 -17.16
C VAL A 79 -3.92 -5.09 -17.49
N ALA A 80 -4.16 -4.07 -16.66
CA ALA A 80 -5.12 -3.00 -16.92
C ALA A 80 -4.51 -1.64 -16.57
N TRP A 81 -4.71 -0.65 -17.45
CA TRP A 81 -4.21 0.71 -17.26
C TRP A 81 -5.27 1.57 -16.57
N HIS A 82 -4.91 2.16 -15.43
CA HIS A 82 -5.79 3.02 -14.64
C HIS A 82 -5.14 4.38 -14.40
N HIS A 83 -5.85 5.45 -14.76
CA HIS A 83 -5.38 6.81 -14.52
C HIS A 83 -5.51 7.18 -13.04
N HIS A 84 -4.38 7.09 -12.33
CA HIS A 84 -4.35 7.26 -10.88
C HIS A 84 -4.89 8.62 -10.44
N SER A 85 -5.87 8.60 -9.52
CA SER A 85 -6.51 9.78 -8.92
C SER A 85 -7.14 10.76 -9.91
N LEU A 86 -7.31 10.44 -11.20
CA LEU A 86 -7.71 11.40 -12.25
C LEU A 86 -8.99 12.18 -11.91
N THR A 87 -10.07 11.47 -11.55
CA THR A 87 -11.36 12.08 -11.19
C THR A 87 -11.30 12.87 -9.88
N THR A 88 -10.32 12.58 -9.04
CA THR A 88 -10.18 13.13 -7.68
C THR A 88 -9.03 14.12 -7.55
N ARG A 89 -8.31 14.43 -8.65
CA ARG A 89 -7.05 15.19 -8.59
C ARG A 89 -7.28 16.61 -8.07
N ASP A 90 -8.43 17.19 -8.44
CA ASP A 90 -8.81 18.56 -8.13
C ASP A 90 -9.61 18.65 -6.81
N LEU A 91 -9.82 17.51 -6.12
CA LEU A 91 -10.45 17.52 -4.81
C LEU A 91 -9.51 18.14 -3.77
N ALA A 92 -10.08 18.96 -2.89
CA ALA A 92 -9.35 19.57 -1.80
C ALA A 92 -8.59 18.52 -0.97
N ILE A 93 -7.31 18.80 -0.68
CA ILE A 93 -6.43 17.90 0.08
C ILE A 93 -7.05 17.47 1.42
N PHE A 94 -7.70 18.39 2.12
CA PHE A 94 -8.36 18.12 3.40
C PHE A 94 -9.57 17.20 3.25
N PHE A 95 -10.28 17.25 2.12
CA PHE A 95 -11.41 16.37 1.84
C PHE A 95 -10.91 14.93 1.58
N LYS A 96 -9.90 14.77 0.72
CA LYS A 96 -9.29 13.46 0.46
C LYS A 96 -8.68 12.86 1.73
N TYR A 97 -7.97 13.68 2.50
CA TYR A 97 -7.39 13.28 3.78
C TYR A 97 -8.48 12.86 4.79
N HIS A 98 -9.56 13.63 4.93
CA HIS A 98 -10.70 13.29 5.79
C HIS A 98 -11.25 11.89 5.47
N LEU A 99 -11.57 11.64 4.20
CA LEU A 99 -12.16 10.37 3.79
C LEU A 99 -11.22 9.18 4.03
N ILE A 100 -9.96 9.30 3.62
CA ILE A 100 -8.93 8.26 3.80
C ILE A 100 -8.76 7.92 5.28
N GLN A 101 -8.59 8.92 6.14
CA GLN A 101 -8.32 8.67 7.56
C GLN A 101 -9.57 8.17 8.28
N ARG A 102 -10.73 8.78 8.06
CA ARG A 102 -12.00 8.29 8.62
C ARG A 102 -12.23 6.82 8.24
N ASN A 103 -12.04 6.47 6.97
CA ASN A 103 -12.27 5.11 6.50
C ASN A 103 -11.21 4.11 6.98
N LEU A 104 -9.98 4.55 7.24
CA LEU A 104 -8.97 3.76 7.95
C LEU A 104 -9.43 3.38 9.36
N TYR A 105 -9.93 4.35 10.15
CA TYR A 105 -10.50 4.07 11.48
C TYR A 105 -11.66 3.06 11.43
N ARG A 106 -12.53 3.20 10.42
CA ARG A 106 -13.65 2.28 10.18
C ARG A 106 -13.17 0.87 9.85
N THR A 107 -12.16 0.75 8.98
CA THR A 107 -11.55 -0.54 8.61
C THR A 107 -10.95 -1.23 9.83
N ILE A 108 -10.21 -0.48 10.67
CA ILE A 108 -9.67 -0.99 11.94
C ILE A 108 -10.80 -1.52 12.82
N MET A 109 -11.83 -0.70 13.07
CA MET A 109 -12.94 -1.05 13.96
C MET A 109 -13.81 -2.18 13.43
N LYS A 110 -13.90 -2.38 12.13
CA LYS A 110 -14.72 -3.46 11.56
C LYS A 110 -14.00 -4.81 11.58
N ASN A 111 -12.67 -4.79 11.36
CA ASN A 111 -11.92 -6.00 11.02
C ASN A 111 -10.96 -6.49 12.13
N MET A 112 -10.46 -5.62 12.99
CA MET A 112 -9.44 -5.99 14.00
C MET A 112 -10.04 -6.45 15.33
N ARG A 113 -9.30 -7.21 16.16
CA ARG A 113 -9.75 -7.49 17.54
C ARG A 113 -9.76 -6.22 18.37
N PHE A 114 -10.62 -6.15 19.39
CA PHE A 114 -10.83 -4.93 20.17
C PHE A 114 -9.54 -4.35 20.77
N ARG A 115 -8.63 -5.18 21.31
CA ARG A 115 -7.33 -4.73 21.82
C ARG A 115 -6.49 -4.04 20.75
N THR A 116 -6.49 -4.59 19.53
CA THR A 116 -5.78 -4.03 18.37
C THR A 116 -6.45 -2.75 17.88
N VAL A 117 -7.79 -2.68 17.91
CA VAL A 117 -8.53 -1.45 17.61
C VAL A 117 -8.06 -0.32 18.50
N VAL A 118 -8.08 -0.50 19.82
CA VAL A 118 -7.65 0.54 20.77
C VAL A 118 -6.20 0.96 20.50
N LYS A 119 -5.28 0.00 20.33
CA LYS A 119 -3.86 0.29 20.06
C LYS A 119 -3.68 1.12 18.78
N LEU A 120 -4.27 0.69 17.67
CA LEU A 120 -4.13 1.36 16.37
C LEU A 120 -4.86 2.71 16.36
N TRP A 121 -6.04 2.81 16.95
CA TRP A 121 -6.76 4.07 17.07
C TRP A 121 -5.97 5.10 17.86
N LEU A 122 -5.38 4.72 18.99
CA LEU A 122 -4.52 5.61 19.78
C LEU A 122 -3.27 6.02 18.99
N MET A 123 -2.62 5.09 18.28
CA MET A 123 -1.47 5.39 17.42
C MET A 123 -1.83 6.43 16.35
N HIS A 124 -2.91 6.21 15.61
CA HIS A 124 -3.37 7.13 14.57
C HIS A 124 -3.85 8.47 15.15
N ALA A 125 -4.50 8.47 16.30
CA ALA A 125 -4.99 9.70 16.93
C ALA A 125 -3.81 10.58 17.36
N ARG A 126 -2.77 9.98 17.96
CA ARG A 126 -1.53 10.67 18.30
C ARG A 126 -0.84 11.26 17.08
N PHE A 127 -0.81 10.52 15.97
CA PHE A 127 -0.28 11.02 14.70
C PHE A 127 -1.06 12.24 14.20
N HIS A 128 -2.39 12.18 14.17
CA HIS A 128 -3.21 13.31 13.73
C HIS A 128 -3.08 14.54 14.63
N VAL A 129 -3.07 14.35 15.95
CA VAL A 129 -2.87 15.44 16.91
C VAL A 129 -1.48 16.06 16.75
N ARG A 130 -0.44 15.25 16.54
CA ARG A 130 0.91 15.77 16.26
C ARG A 130 0.92 16.58 14.97
N ARG A 131 0.32 16.07 13.90
CA ARG A 131 0.22 16.78 12.62
C ARG A 131 -0.53 18.10 12.79
N ALA A 132 -1.68 18.11 13.43
CA ALA A 132 -2.46 19.32 13.70
C ALA A 132 -1.70 20.39 14.53
N LYS A 133 -0.72 19.98 15.34
CA LYS A 133 0.15 20.92 16.08
C LYS A 133 1.24 21.55 15.20
N VAL A 134 1.78 20.78 14.25
CA VAL A 134 2.86 21.22 13.35
C VAL A 134 2.28 21.97 12.15
N GLU A 135 1.30 21.37 11.48
CA GLU A 135 0.56 21.90 10.34
C GLU A 135 -0.84 22.32 10.82
N LYS A 136 -0.96 23.53 11.38
CA LYS A 136 -2.18 24.02 12.05
C LYS A 136 -3.44 23.94 11.19
N GLU A 137 -3.31 24.03 9.87
CA GLU A 137 -4.40 23.87 8.90
C GLU A 137 -5.09 22.50 8.97
N PHE A 138 -4.41 21.46 9.47
CA PHE A 138 -4.98 20.13 9.66
C PHE A 138 -5.82 19.99 10.94
N ALA A 139 -5.87 21.00 11.81
CA ALA A 139 -6.61 20.91 13.08
C ALA A 139 -8.13 20.69 12.90
N PRO A 140 -8.84 21.44 12.01
CA PRO A 140 -10.28 21.24 11.81
C PRO A 140 -10.60 19.85 11.27
N VAL A 141 -9.84 19.37 10.28
CA VAL A 141 -10.04 18.04 9.70
C VAL A 141 -9.72 16.93 10.71
N THR A 142 -8.70 17.12 11.56
CA THR A 142 -8.38 16.18 12.63
C THR A 142 -9.54 16.02 13.61
N TRP A 143 -10.12 17.13 14.07
CA TRP A 143 -11.28 17.08 14.95
C TRP A 143 -12.47 16.37 14.30
N LYS A 144 -12.73 16.69 13.03
CA LYS A 144 -13.80 16.04 12.25
C LYS A 144 -13.60 14.52 12.17
N ILE A 145 -12.38 14.06 11.86
CA ILE A 145 -12.05 12.61 11.78
C ILE A 145 -12.32 11.92 13.12
N LEU A 146 -11.84 12.50 14.22
CA LEU A 146 -11.98 11.89 15.55
C LEU A 146 -13.45 11.87 16.01
N ALA A 147 -14.18 12.97 15.83
CA ALA A 147 -15.59 13.06 16.20
C ALA A 147 -16.47 12.09 15.38
N GLU A 148 -16.32 12.06 14.06
CA GLU A 148 -17.07 11.12 13.20
C GLU A 148 -16.73 9.66 13.49
N THR A 149 -15.48 9.37 13.83
CA THR A 149 -15.04 8.02 14.22
C THR A 149 -15.76 7.55 15.48
N LEU A 150 -15.87 8.41 16.49
CA LEU A 150 -16.61 8.10 17.72
C LEU A 150 -18.11 7.94 17.44
N PHE A 151 -18.70 8.88 16.71
CA PHE A 151 -20.13 8.85 16.34
C PHE A 151 -20.51 7.58 15.56
N TRP A 152 -19.66 7.16 14.61
CA TRP A 152 -19.94 5.97 13.79
C TRP A 152 -19.56 4.65 14.46
N SER A 153 -18.78 4.69 15.55
CA SER A 153 -18.28 3.49 16.21
C SER A 153 -19.35 2.44 16.56
N PRO A 154 -20.58 2.80 17.01
CA PRO A 154 -21.61 1.80 17.29
C PRO A 154 -22.07 1.05 16.03
N ALA A 155 -22.23 1.77 14.90
CA ALA A 155 -22.59 1.15 13.62
C ALA A 155 -21.49 0.21 13.11
N GLY A 156 -20.23 0.58 13.31
CA GLY A 156 -19.09 -0.30 13.04
C GLY A 156 -19.11 -1.56 13.89
N LEU A 157 -19.40 -1.42 15.20
CA LEU A 157 -19.48 -2.54 16.14
C LEU A 157 -20.53 -3.57 15.73
N MET A 158 -21.70 -3.13 15.26
CA MET A 158 -22.77 -4.02 14.80
C MET A 158 -22.39 -4.87 13.59
N LYS A 159 -21.41 -4.44 12.78
CA LYS A 159 -20.93 -5.19 11.60
C LYS A 159 -19.88 -6.24 11.93
N ARG A 160 -19.33 -6.23 13.15
CA ARG A 160 -18.24 -7.13 13.59
C ARG A 160 -18.65 -8.59 13.79
N PRO A 161 -19.79 -8.93 14.41
CA PRO A 161 -20.10 -10.32 14.77
C PRO A 161 -19.98 -11.34 13.62
N PRO A 162 -20.53 -11.10 12.40
CA PRO A 162 -20.40 -12.07 11.31
C PRO A 162 -18.95 -12.25 10.83
N ILE A 163 -18.13 -11.20 10.91
CA ILE A 163 -16.72 -11.21 10.50
C ILE A 163 -15.88 -11.94 11.54
N GLN A 164 -15.98 -11.54 12.81
CA GLN A 164 -15.13 -12.06 13.88
C GLN A 164 -15.45 -13.51 14.23
N SER A 165 -16.71 -13.93 14.14
CA SER A 165 -17.13 -15.32 14.41
C SER A 165 -16.61 -16.36 13.41
N ARG A 166 -16.26 -15.93 12.18
CA ARG A 166 -15.79 -16.81 11.08
C ARG A 166 -14.34 -16.54 10.69
N ARG A 167 -13.66 -15.74 11.49
CA ARG A 167 -12.29 -15.32 11.26
C ARG A 167 -11.34 -16.51 11.31
N LYS A 168 -10.44 -16.60 10.33
CA LYS A 168 -9.45 -17.68 10.17
C LYS A 168 -8.00 -17.27 10.43
N ILE A 169 -7.65 -15.99 10.30
CA ILE A 169 -6.27 -15.50 10.49
C ILE A 169 -6.19 -14.51 11.65
N SER A 170 -5.03 -14.35 12.27
CA SER A 170 -4.84 -13.45 13.42
C SER A 170 -4.77 -11.97 13.01
N ASP A 171 -4.72 -11.06 13.99
CA ASP A 171 -4.42 -9.63 13.70
C ASP A 171 -2.98 -9.47 13.20
N THR A 172 -2.04 -10.27 13.72
CA THR A 172 -0.64 -10.24 13.31
C THR A 172 -0.49 -10.66 11.84
N ASP A 173 -1.16 -11.75 11.44
CA ASP A 173 -1.04 -12.27 10.07
C ASP A 173 -1.57 -11.27 9.05
N ILE A 174 -2.74 -10.66 9.30
CA ILE A 174 -3.30 -9.69 8.38
C ILE A 174 -2.51 -8.39 8.34
N ILE A 175 -1.91 -7.98 9.48
CA ILE A 175 -0.99 -6.84 9.51
C ILE A 175 0.26 -7.15 8.69
N ASN A 176 0.83 -8.35 8.81
CA ASN A 176 2.01 -8.75 8.04
C ASN A 176 1.71 -8.80 6.54
N LEU A 177 0.54 -9.31 6.14
CA LEU A 177 0.08 -9.25 4.74
C LEU A 177 -0.08 -7.80 4.25
N SER A 178 -0.43 -6.89 5.15
CA SER A 178 -0.64 -5.48 4.83
C SER A 178 0.65 -4.67 4.71
N ILE A 179 1.81 -5.21 5.09
CA ILE A 179 3.09 -4.51 4.94
C ILE A 179 3.40 -4.41 3.44
N GLY A 180 3.42 -3.19 2.91
CA GLY A 180 3.82 -2.94 1.52
C GLY A 180 5.25 -2.45 1.41
N GLU A 181 5.53 -1.86 0.25
CA GLU A 181 6.84 -1.33 -0.09
C GLU A 181 6.87 0.19 0.06
N GLU A 182 8.08 0.73 0.15
CA GLU A 182 8.26 2.17 0.10
C GLU A 182 7.95 2.71 -1.30
N GLY A 183 7.26 3.85 -1.33
CA GLY A 183 6.92 4.56 -2.56
C GLY A 183 8.06 5.48 -2.98
N HIS A 184 8.52 5.32 -4.21
CA HIS A 184 9.52 6.14 -4.86
C HIS A 184 8.90 7.06 -5.91
N LEU A 185 7.68 7.57 -5.68
CA LEU A 185 7.04 8.57 -6.53
C LEU A 185 7.19 9.96 -5.92
N ASP A 186 7.57 10.95 -6.72
CA ASP A 186 7.49 12.35 -6.36
C ASP A 186 6.05 12.84 -6.49
N ASP A 187 5.44 13.23 -5.38
CA ASP A 187 4.01 13.57 -5.32
C ASP A 187 3.66 14.92 -5.99
N VAL A 188 4.68 15.71 -6.38
CA VAL A 188 4.49 17.01 -7.06
C VAL A 188 4.58 16.83 -8.57
N THR A 189 5.63 16.17 -9.04
CA THR A 189 5.91 15.97 -10.46
C THR A 189 5.26 14.71 -11.03
N LEU A 190 4.78 13.81 -10.16
CA LEU A 190 4.25 12.49 -10.51
C LEU A 190 5.24 11.63 -11.30
N LYS A 191 6.54 11.80 -11.02
CA LYS A 191 7.63 11.03 -11.63
C LYS A 191 8.32 10.15 -10.59
N PRO A 192 8.95 9.03 -11.02
CA PRO A 192 9.86 8.29 -10.16
C PRO A 192 10.92 9.22 -9.54
N LYS A 193 11.16 9.07 -8.24
CA LYS A 193 12.21 9.81 -7.53
C LYS A 193 13.56 9.42 -8.11
N GLU A 194 14.34 10.42 -8.48
CA GLU A 194 15.70 10.29 -9.01
C GLU A 194 16.70 10.21 -7.84
N ASN A 195 16.62 9.15 -7.05
CA ASN A 195 17.57 8.85 -5.97
C ASN A 195 17.96 7.37 -5.95
N TRP A 196 19.10 7.05 -5.35
CA TRP A 196 19.66 5.69 -5.31
C TRP A 196 18.81 4.67 -4.54
N PHE A 197 17.90 5.12 -3.67
CA PHE A 197 16.96 4.22 -2.98
C PHE A 197 15.94 3.59 -3.93
N ASN A 198 15.60 4.24 -5.05
CA ASN A 198 14.65 3.72 -6.03
C ASN A 198 15.15 2.45 -6.77
N PRO A 199 16.30 2.48 -7.48
CA PRO A 199 16.83 1.26 -8.10
C PRO A 199 17.19 0.20 -7.04
N LEU A 200 17.64 0.62 -5.84
CA LEU A 200 17.90 -0.31 -4.74
C LEU A 200 16.64 -1.07 -4.30
N ALA A 201 15.51 -0.39 -4.12
CA ALA A 201 14.25 -1.02 -3.74
C ALA A 201 13.79 -2.05 -4.78
N SER A 202 13.94 -1.71 -6.07
CA SER A 202 13.58 -2.59 -7.19
C SER A 202 14.45 -3.85 -7.21
N LEU A 203 15.76 -3.70 -7.05
CA LEU A 203 16.72 -4.81 -6.98
C LEU A 203 16.54 -5.69 -5.74
N LEU A 204 16.31 -5.10 -4.56
CA LEU A 204 16.07 -5.86 -3.33
C LEU A 204 14.78 -6.69 -3.41
N ARG A 205 13.75 -6.14 -4.06
CA ARG A 205 12.54 -6.91 -4.34
C ARG A 205 12.82 -8.03 -5.35
N LEU A 206 13.55 -7.74 -6.42
CA LEU A 206 13.93 -8.76 -7.41
C LEU A 206 14.69 -9.92 -6.72
N GLN A 207 15.73 -9.62 -5.95
CA GLN A 207 16.53 -10.61 -5.20
C GLN A 207 15.69 -11.49 -4.28
N LYS A 208 14.66 -10.93 -3.64
CA LYS A 208 13.77 -11.70 -2.75
C LYS A 208 13.06 -12.84 -3.49
N HIS A 209 12.77 -12.67 -4.78
CA HIS A 209 12.01 -13.62 -5.58
C HIS A 209 12.86 -14.39 -6.60
N PHE A 210 13.94 -13.77 -7.09
CA PHE A 210 14.88 -14.31 -8.06
C PHE A 210 16.31 -14.02 -7.60
N PRO A 211 16.82 -14.73 -6.57
CA PRO A 211 18.14 -14.45 -6.00
C PRO A 211 19.29 -14.68 -6.99
N ASP A 212 19.08 -15.54 -7.99
CA ASP A 212 20.05 -15.88 -9.03
C ASP A 212 19.99 -14.95 -10.25
N ASP A 213 19.10 -13.94 -10.25
CA ASP A 213 19.03 -12.97 -11.34
C ASP A 213 20.33 -12.14 -11.41
N PRO A 214 20.98 -12.02 -12.58
CA PRO A 214 22.24 -11.27 -12.72
C PRO A 214 22.16 -9.82 -12.24
N ALA A 215 20.99 -9.18 -12.31
CA ALA A 215 20.80 -7.82 -11.80
C ALA A 215 21.06 -7.72 -10.30
N CYS A 216 20.87 -8.79 -9.52
CA CYS A 216 21.12 -8.81 -8.08
C CYS A 216 22.59 -8.54 -7.72
N GLU A 217 23.53 -8.80 -8.62
CA GLU A 217 24.95 -8.47 -8.42
C GLU A 217 25.22 -6.97 -8.38
N LEU A 218 24.27 -6.13 -8.84
CA LEU A 218 24.38 -4.68 -8.80
C LEU A 218 24.07 -4.11 -7.40
N ILE A 219 23.41 -4.88 -6.53
CA ILE A 219 22.93 -4.42 -5.20
C ILE A 219 24.04 -3.80 -4.35
N PRO A 220 25.22 -4.42 -4.18
CA PRO A 220 26.27 -3.84 -3.33
C PRO A 220 26.72 -2.45 -3.81
N THR A 221 26.86 -2.27 -5.13
CA THR A 221 27.29 -1.01 -5.73
C THR A 221 26.21 0.07 -5.62
N VAL A 222 24.96 -0.27 -5.91
CA VAL A 222 23.82 0.65 -5.76
C VAL A 222 23.65 1.06 -4.29
N LYS A 223 23.81 0.10 -3.35
CA LYS A 223 23.75 0.39 -1.92
C LYS A 223 24.87 1.33 -1.47
N LYS A 224 26.11 1.13 -1.93
CA LYS A 224 27.23 2.03 -1.66
C LYS A 224 26.92 3.47 -2.08
N LEU A 225 26.31 3.65 -3.24
CA LEU A 225 25.87 4.96 -3.74
C LEU A 225 24.70 5.52 -2.91
N ALA A 226 23.73 4.69 -2.53
CA ALA A 226 22.61 5.10 -1.65
C ALA A 226 23.06 5.56 -0.26
N ASP A 227 24.13 4.95 0.27
CA ASP A 227 24.74 5.31 1.55
C ASP A 227 25.65 6.54 1.45
N GLY A 228 25.82 7.15 0.26
CA GLY A 228 26.67 8.33 0.04
C GLY A 228 28.17 8.05 0.06
N VAL A 229 28.57 6.79 -0.15
CA VAL A 229 29.98 6.35 -0.09
C VAL A 229 30.59 6.20 -1.49
N GLY A 230 29.79 6.27 -2.55
CA GLY A 230 30.25 6.17 -3.93
C GLY A 230 30.72 7.52 -4.50
N ASP A 231 31.48 7.43 -5.58
CA ASP A 231 31.93 8.55 -6.41
C ASP A 231 31.49 8.36 -7.87
N GLU A 232 31.84 9.31 -8.75
CA GLU A 232 31.53 9.22 -10.19
C GLU A 232 32.17 8.00 -10.87
N GLU A 233 33.29 7.50 -10.36
CA GLU A 233 33.89 6.24 -10.85
C GLU A 233 33.04 5.03 -10.46
N THR A 234 32.54 5.00 -9.22
CA THR A 234 31.60 3.98 -8.74
C THR A 234 30.33 3.98 -9.59
N LYS A 235 29.77 5.16 -9.90
CA LYS A 235 28.61 5.30 -10.79
C LYS A 235 28.91 4.80 -12.21
N ARG A 236 30.05 5.17 -12.79
CA ARG A 236 30.44 4.71 -14.14
C ARG A 236 30.62 3.19 -14.20
N SER A 237 31.22 2.59 -13.17
CA SER A 237 31.36 1.13 -13.05
C SER A 237 29.98 0.43 -12.96
N LEU A 238 29.05 1.03 -12.20
CA LEU A 238 27.67 0.56 -12.13
C LEU A 238 26.97 0.64 -13.50
N GLU A 239 27.11 1.74 -14.23
CA GLU A 239 26.51 1.90 -15.57
C GLU A 239 27.01 0.84 -16.56
N ASN A 240 28.32 0.55 -16.55
CA ASN A 240 28.89 -0.50 -17.39
C ASN A 240 28.31 -1.87 -17.03
N SER A 241 28.28 -2.22 -15.74
CA SER A 241 27.74 -3.50 -15.26
C SER A 241 26.23 -3.63 -15.53
N ALA A 242 25.47 -2.55 -15.38
CA ALA A 242 24.04 -2.52 -15.63
C ALA A 242 23.71 -2.69 -17.12
N THR A 243 24.60 -2.28 -18.02
CA THR A 243 24.40 -2.46 -19.47
C THR A 243 24.29 -3.93 -19.87
N GLU A 244 25.01 -4.82 -19.19
CA GLU A 244 24.95 -6.26 -19.45
C GLU A 244 23.87 -6.94 -18.61
N LYS A 245 23.76 -6.58 -17.32
CA LYS A 245 22.95 -7.32 -16.35
C LYS A 245 21.51 -6.84 -16.23
N CYS A 246 21.27 -5.54 -16.39
CA CYS A 246 19.93 -4.95 -16.24
C CYS A 246 19.80 -3.62 -16.99
N PRO A 247 19.69 -3.64 -18.33
CA PRO A 247 19.65 -2.42 -19.16
C PRO A 247 18.53 -1.45 -18.77
N ALA A 248 17.41 -1.98 -18.24
CA ALA A 248 16.27 -1.19 -17.78
C ALA A 248 16.65 -0.15 -16.71
N LEU A 249 17.63 -0.43 -15.85
CA LEU A 249 18.08 0.50 -14.81
C LEU A 249 18.82 1.72 -15.36
N LEU A 250 19.44 1.64 -16.55
CA LEU A 250 20.30 2.68 -17.08
C LEU A 250 19.61 4.04 -17.21
N HIS A 251 18.33 4.05 -17.57
CA HIS A 251 17.57 5.29 -17.71
C HIS A 251 17.48 6.06 -16.39
N LEU A 252 17.32 5.35 -15.27
CA LEU A 252 17.22 5.95 -13.96
C LEU A 252 18.61 6.27 -13.39
N ILE A 253 19.56 5.32 -13.46
CA ILE A 253 20.93 5.48 -12.96
C ILE A 253 21.59 6.76 -13.50
N ARG A 254 21.46 7.01 -14.81
CA ARG A 254 22.08 8.18 -15.47
C ARG A 254 21.56 9.52 -14.94
N LYS A 255 20.32 9.56 -14.44
CA LYS A 255 19.67 10.77 -13.93
C LYS A 255 20.00 11.05 -12.46
N ILE A 256 20.43 10.05 -11.71
CA ILE A 256 20.71 10.19 -10.29
C ILE A 256 22.12 10.78 -10.11
N PRO A 257 22.29 11.91 -9.39
CA PRO A 257 23.61 12.42 -9.05
C PRO A 257 24.32 11.51 -8.01
N VAL A 258 25.65 11.55 -7.99
CA VAL A 258 26.46 10.92 -6.95
C VAL A 258 26.35 11.70 -5.64
#